data_AF-A0AAP2GX83-F1
#
_entry.id   AF-A0AAP2GX83-F1
#
_cell.length_a   1.000
_cell.length_b   1.000
_cell.length_c   1.000
_cell.angle_alpha   90.00
_cell.angle_beta   90.00
_cell.angle_gamma   90.00
#
_symmetry.space_group_name_H-M   'P 1'
#
loop_
_entity.id
_entity.type
_entity.pdbx_description
1 polymer ?
#
loop_
_entity_poly.entity_id
_entity_poly.type
_entity_poly.pdbx_seq_one_letter_code
_entity_poly.pdbx_strand_id
1 'polypeptide(L)'
;MKDLKVEMFAIDRLTNRLRPLAWLFVGLSFLFAIYPLIWFDIKALKYNEYGDYVGGPVAAFLTLGSMFFIYITYLSQRYQVLLQQNEIRENLNQNYSSQFEARFFQLLHLHASNVSLMDYRNRKGEVLSVGRDCFRTYYKKFEKAILRVRKREFRKLYSLSNDVVLNLSEYESIEIALEDVLDEFTFVYTKFQSDLDPYYRSMEHLIGYTHQSELQEKQKEEFFEILRAQLSTYELVFVYYFIHLGGEFSGRQLSKLAKSYNLVRDVDEVDLFHGDKRIRF
;
A
#
# COMPACT_ATOMS: atom_id res chain seq x y z
N MET A 1 -11.28 2.77 -19.93
CA MET A 1 -10.89 4.13 -20.36
C MET A 1 -11.28 4.45 -21.80
N LYS A 2 -11.00 3.58 -22.79
CA LYS A 2 -11.34 3.84 -24.20
C LYS A 2 -12.85 3.96 -24.44
N ASP A 3 -13.65 3.06 -23.86
CA ASP A 3 -15.10 3.03 -24.13
C ASP A 3 -15.84 4.25 -23.56
N LEU A 4 -15.47 4.68 -22.35
CA LEU A 4 -16.05 5.88 -21.71
C LEU A 4 -15.77 7.16 -22.51
N LYS A 5 -14.52 7.32 -22.99
CA LYS A 5 -14.13 8.48 -23.82
C LYS A 5 -14.85 8.49 -25.16
N VAL A 6 -15.08 7.32 -25.76
CA VAL A 6 -15.82 7.18 -27.02
C VAL A 6 -17.30 7.55 -26.82
N GLU A 7 -17.92 7.07 -25.74
CA GLU A 7 -19.32 7.38 -25.42
C GLU A 7 -19.53 8.87 -25.14
N MET A 8 -18.64 9.47 -24.35
CA MET A 8 -18.66 10.91 -24.06
C MET A 8 -18.55 11.76 -25.34
N PHE A 9 -17.64 11.39 -26.25
CA PHE A 9 -17.47 12.09 -27.52
C PHE A 9 -18.67 11.92 -28.45
N ALA A 10 -19.32 10.76 -28.44
CA ALA A 10 -20.56 10.53 -29.19
C ALA A 10 -21.71 11.41 -28.66
N ILE A 11 -21.87 11.51 -27.34
CA ILE A 11 -22.91 12.34 -26.70
C ILE A 11 -22.70 13.82 -27.00
N ASP A 12 -21.46 14.32 -26.91
CA ASP A 12 -21.14 15.71 -27.22
C ASP A 12 -21.43 16.03 -28.70
N ARG A 13 -21.02 15.14 -29.62
CA ARG A 13 -21.32 15.27 -31.05
C ARG A 13 -22.82 15.30 -31.33
N LEU A 14 -23.60 14.42 -30.71
CA LEU A 14 -25.06 14.38 -30.87
C LEU A 14 -25.71 15.67 -30.34
N THR A 15 -25.28 16.12 -29.17
CA THR A 15 -25.77 17.36 -28.55
C THR A 15 -25.54 18.57 -29.46
N ASN A 16 -24.34 18.69 -30.04
CA ASN A 16 -24.00 19.77 -30.95
C ASN A 16 -24.75 19.71 -32.28
N ARG A 17 -25.14 18.52 -32.74
CA ARG A 17 -25.97 18.35 -33.95
C ARG A 17 -27.45 18.66 -33.72
N LEU A 18 -27.99 18.36 -32.54
CA LEU A 18 -29.41 18.55 -32.21
C LEU A 18 -29.75 19.98 -31.81
N ARG A 19 -28.79 20.71 -31.23
CA ARG A 19 -28.95 22.11 -30.82
C ARG A 19 -29.47 23.05 -31.93
N PRO A 20 -28.91 23.08 -33.16
CA PRO A 20 -29.44 23.93 -34.23
C PRO A 20 -30.85 23.51 -34.67
N LEU A 21 -31.16 22.21 -34.62
CA LEU A 21 -32.48 21.69 -34.97
C LEU A 21 -33.56 22.16 -33.98
N ALA A 22 -33.25 22.16 -32.67
CA ALA A 22 -34.14 22.69 -31.63
C ALA A 22 -34.47 24.18 -31.88
N TRP A 23 -33.44 24.98 -32.17
CA TRP A 23 -33.60 26.40 -32.49
C TRP A 23 -34.35 26.64 -33.80
N LEU A 24 -34.20 25.76 -34.80
CA LEU A 24 -34.97 25.83 -36.04
C LEU A 24 -36.48 25.67 -35.77
N PHE A 25 -36.89 24.71 -34.94
CA PHE A 25 -38.31 24.53 -34.60
C PHE A 25 -38.88 25.70 -33.81
N VAL A 26 -38.11 26.28 -32.88
CA VAL A 26 -38.50 27.52 -32.19
C VAL A 26 -38.63 28.68 -33.17
N GLY A 27 -37.66 28.86 -34.08
CA GLY A 27 -37.72 29.89 -35.11
C GLY A 27 -38.93 29.72 -36.04
N LEU A 28 -39.24 28.49 -36.47
CA LEU A 28 -40.45 28.19 -37.25
C LEU A 28 -41.72 28.54 -36.48
N SER A 29 -41.80 28.21 -35.19
CA SER A 29 -42.94 28.59 -34.35
C SER A 29 -43.18 30.11 -34.38
N PHE A 30 -42.14 30.93 -34.23
CA PHE A 30 -42.24 32.39 -34.32
C PHE A 30 -42.61 32.88 -35.72
N LEU A 31 -42.05 32.29 -36.79
CA LEU A 31 -42.39 32.66 -38.17
C LEU A 31 -43.87 32.38 -38.47
N PHE A 32 -44.38 31.22 -38.04
CA PHE A 32 -45.79 30.88 -38.20
C PHE A 32 -46.69 31.80 -37.37
N ALA A 33 -46.28 32.19 -36.15
CA ALA A 33 -47.05 33.13 -35.34
C ALA A 33 -47.18 34.51 -36.02
N ILE A 34 -46.14 34.97 -36.72
CA ILE A 34 -46.12 36.30 -37.36
C ILE A 34 -46.84 36.29 -38.73
N TYR A 35 -46.88 35.15 -39.43
CA TYR A 35 -47.42 35.05 -40.79
C TYR A 35 -48.83 35.65 -40.98
N PRO A 36 -49.84 35.36 -40.13
CA PRO A 36 -51.17 35.94 -40.27
C PRO A 36 -51.20 37.46 -40.09
N LEU A 37 -50.31 38.02 -39.26
CA LEU A 37 -50.24 39.46 -39.00
C LEU A 37 -49.70 40.26 -40.20
N ILE A 38 -48.96 39.60 -41.09
CA ILE A 38 -48.41 40.21 -42.30
C ILE A 38 -49.42 40.13 -43.45
N TRP A 39 -50.13 39.01 -43.58
CA TRP A 39 -50.99 38.72 -44.73
C TRP A 39 -52.46 39.10 -44.56
N PHE A 40 -52.94 39.27 -43.32
CA PHE A 40 -54.30 39.73 -43.05
C PHE A 40 -54.31 41.16 -42.51
N ASP A 41 -55.29 41.96 -42.94
CA ASP A 41 -55.53 43.28 -42.35
C ASP A 41 -55.89 43.11 -40.86
N ILE A 42 -55.18 43.82 -39.99
CA ILE A 42 -55.30 43.75 -38.52
C ILE A 42 -56.75 43.99 -38.07
N LYS A 43 -57.54 44.77 -38.83
CA LYS A 43 -58.96 45.03 -38.54
C LYS A 43 -59.90 43.88 -38.94
N ALA A 44 -59.47 42.99 -39.85
CA ALA A 44 -60.22 41.83 -40.32
C ALA A 44 -59.92 40.55 -39.51
N LEU A 45 -58.86 40.56 -38.69
CA LEU A 45 -58.48 39.46 -37.82
C LEU A 45 -59.43 39.32 -36.63
N LYS A 46 -60.24 38.26 -36.62
CA LYS A 46 -60.98 37.87 -35.42
C LYS A 46 -60.00 37.21 -34.44
N TYR A 47 -59.84 37.81 -33.27
CA TYR A 47 -58.93 37.32 -32.22
C TYR A 47 -59.12 35.84 -31.87
N ASN A 48 -60.35 35.33 -31.95
CA ASN A 48 -60.65 33.91 -31.69
C ASN A 48 -60.00 32.98 -32.74
N GLU A 49 -60.12 33.31 -34.03
CA GLU A 49 -59.56 32.50 -35.13
C GLU A 49 -58.03 32.56 -35.14
N TYR A 50 -57.44 33.69 -34.74
CA TYR A 50 -55.99 33.80 -34.53
C TYR A 50 -55.51 32.98 -33.32
N GLY A 51 -56.27 33.01 -32.22
CA GLY A 51 -56.00 32.19 -31.04
C GLY A 51 -55.99 30.70 -31.35
N ASP A 52 -56.96 30.21 -32.13
CA ASP A 52 -57.03 28.81 -32.57
C ASP A 52 -55.84 28.42 -33.47
N TYR A 53 -55.41 29.32 -34.36
CA TYR A 53 -54.24 29.11 -35.21
C TYR A 53 -52.92 29.08 -34.41
N VAL A 54 -52.74 29.98 -33.45
CA VAL A 54 -51.57 29.95 -32.55
C VAL A 54 -51.61 28.72 -31.65
N GLY A 55 -52.80 28.32 -31.19
CA GLY A 55 -53.01 27.12 -30.39
C GLY A 55 -52.75 25.80 -31.13
N GLY A 56 -52.82 25.79 -32.47
CA GLY A 56 -52.57 24.61 -33.30
C GLY A 56 -51.12 24.55 -33.83
N PRO A 57 -50.85 24.98 -35.08
CA PRO A 57 -49.53 24.89 -35.70
C PRO A 57 -48.36 25.50 -34.89
N VAL A 58 -48.53 26.70 -34.32
CA VAL A 58 -47.45 27.38 -33.57
C VAL A 58 -47.09 26.59 -32.31
N ALA A 59 -48.09 26.12 -31.56
CA ALA A 59 -47.91 25.26 -30.40
C ALA A 59 -47.27 23.91 -30.74
N ALA A 60 -47.60 23.31 -31.89
CA ALA A 60 -47.00 22.06 -32.34
C ALA A 60 -45.49 22.20 -32.60
N PHE A 61 -45.07 23.25 -33.31
CA PHE A 61 -43.64 23.53 -33.53
C PHE A 61 -42.90 23.86 -32.23
N LEU A 62 -43.55 24.62 -31.32
CA LEU A 62 -42.97 24.95 -30.01
C LEU A 62 -42.79 23.70 -29.13
N THR A 63 -43.75 22.77 -29.17
CA THR A 63 -43.69 21.51 -28.44
C THR A 63 -42.58 20.61 -28.99
N LEU A 64 -42.43 20.54 -30.32
CA LEU A 64 -41.30 19.83 -30.95
C LEU A 64 -39.95 20.43 -30.54
N GLY A 65 -39.81 21.76 -30.59
CA GLY A 65 -38.60 22.45 -30.12
C GLY A 65 -38.32 22.15 -28.63
N SER A 66 -39.34 22.19 -27.79
CA SER A 66 -39.24 21.87 -26.36
C SER A 66 -38.81 20.42 -26.11
N MET A 67 -39.33 19.48 -26.90
CA MET A 67 -38.92 18.07 -26.84
C MET A 67 -37.42 17.91 -27.14
N PHE A 68 -36.91 18.61 -28.16
CA PHE A 68 -35.47 18.62 -28.44
C PHE A 68 -34.65 19.22 -27.30
N PHE A 69 -35.12 20.30 -26.66
CA PHE A 69 -34.42 20.86 -25.50
C PHE A 69 -34.39 19.92 -24.31
N ILE A 70 -35.50 19.24 -23.99
CA ILE A 70 -35.55 18.22 -22.93
C ILE A 70 -34.57 17.09 -23.24
N TYR A 71 -34.53 16.61 -24.49
CA TYR A 71 -33.60 15.56 -24.90
C TYR A 71 -32.13 16.01 -24.87
N ILE A 72 -31.82 17.23 -25.32
CA ILE A 72 -30.49 17.84 -25.20
C ILE A 72 -30.09 17.95 -23.73
N THR A 73 -31.01 18.34 -22.86
CA THR A 73 -30.78 18.44 -21.41
C THR A 73 -30.46 17.07 -20.82
N TYR A 74 -31.24 16.04 -21.19
CA TYR A 74 -30.98 14.65 -20.83
C TYR A 74 -29.59 14.16 -21.29
N LEU A 75 -29.20 14.46 -22.54
CA LEU A 75 -27.86 14.12 -23.06
C LEU A 75 -26.75 14.83 -22.28
N SER A 76 -26.91 16.10 -21.98
CA SER A 76 -25.95 16.88 -21.19
C SER A 76 -25.82 16.34 -19.76
N GLN A 77 -26.93 15.97 -19.12
CA GLN A 77 -26.92 15.33 -17.81
C GLN A 77 -26.19 13.98 -17.85
N ARG A 78 -26.47 13.15 -18.87
CA ARG A 78 -25.77 11.86 -19.06
C ARG A 78 -24.26 12.08 -19.22
N TYR A 79 -23.85 13.08 -19.98
CA TYR A 79 -22.43 13.43 -20.13
C TYR A 79 -21.76 13.81 -18.80
N GLN A 80 -22.43 14.63 -17.97
CA GLN A 80 -21.92 15.01 -16.65
C GLN A 80 -21.77 13.80 -15.70
N VAL A 81 -22.74 12.88 -15.71
CA VAL A 81 -22.66 11.64 -14.92
C VAL A 81 -21.45 10.79 -15.34
N LEU A 82 -21.19 10.67 -16.65
CA LEU A 82 -20.02 9.91 -17.14
C LEU A 82 -18.69 10.55 -16.72
N LEU A 83 -18.60 11.88 -16.77
CA LEU A 83 -17.45 12.62 -16.24
C LEU A 83 -17.24 12.35 -14.75
N GLN A 84 -18.32 12.51 -13.97
CA GLN A 84 -18.29 12.30 -12.53
C GLN A 84 -17.87 10.87 -12.17
N GLN A 85 -18.35 9.86 -12.90
CA GLN A 85 -17.92 8.47 -12.70
C GLN A 85 -16.42 8.27 -12.94
N ASN A 86 -15.84 8.96 -13.93
CA ASN A 86 -14.40 8.89 -14.17
C ASN A 86 -13.62 9.54 -13.04
N GLU A 87 -14.01 10.74 -12.62
CA GLU A 87 -13.39 11.46 -11.50
C GLU A 87 -13.48 10.67 -10.20
N ILE A 88 -14.65 10.09 -9.89
CA ILE A 88 -14.82 9.23 -8.71
C ILE A 88 -13.86 8.05 -8.79
N ARG A 89 -13.72 7.39 -9.94
CA ARG A 89 -12.80 6.25 -10.07
C ARG A 89 -11.34 6.66 -9.87
N GLU A 90 -10.92 7.78 -10.46
CA GLU A 90 -9.56 8.30 -10.26
C GLU A 90 -9.32 8.68 -8.80
N ASN A 91 -10.29 9.35 -8.17
CA ASN A 91 -10.26 9.66 -6.75
C ASN A 91 -10.22 8.41 -5.87
N LEU A 92 -10.97 7.35 -6.19
CA LEU A 92 -10.92 6.09 -5.43
C LEU A 92 -9.53 5.45 -5.48
N ASN A 93 -8.89 5.43 -6.66
CA ASN A 93 -7.54 4.88 -6.80
C ASN A 93 -6.49 5.71 -6.04
N GLN A 94 -6.57 7.04 -6.11
CA GLN A 94 -5.69 7.93 -5.36
C GLN A 94 -5.92 7.80 -3.85
N ASN A 95 -7.19 7.76 -3.44
CA ASN A 95 -7.58 7.61 -2.04
C ASN A 95 -7.15 6.25 -1.47
N TYR A 96 -7.27 5.16 -2.25
CA TYR A 96 -6.75 3.85 -1.85
C TYR A 96 -5.25 3.92 -1.57
N SER A 97 -4.46 4.50 -2.49
CA SER A 97 -3.01 4.61 -2.35
C SER A 97 -2.64 5.46 -1.12
N SER A 98 -3.34 6.58 -0.91
CA SER A 98 -3.14 7.46 0.23
C SER A 98 -3.54 6.81 1.57
N GLN A 99 -4.66 6.08 1.63
CA GLN A 99 -5.07 5.32 2.81
C GLN A 99 -4.09 4.20 3.13
N PHE A 100 -3.60 3.51 2.11
CA PHE A 100 -2.56 2.50 2.26
C PHE A 100 -1.31 3.11 2.88
N GLU A 101 -0.80 4.19 2.30
CA GLU A 101 0.41 4.88 2.75
C GLU A 101 0.26 5.34 4.21
N ALA A 102 -0.86 5.99 4.56
CA ALA A 102 -1.14 6.42 5.91
C ALA A 102 -1.15 5.25 6.91
N ARG A 103 -1.80 4.13 6.56
CA ARG A 103 -1.86 2.95 7.41
C ARG A 103 -0.51 2.24 7.51
N PHE A 104 0.27 2.20 6.42
CA PHE A 104 1.63 1.67 6.42
C PHE A 104 2.50 2.45 7.42
N PHE A 105 2.52 3.78 7.33
CA PHE A 105 3.32 4.59 8.26
C PHE A 105 2.82 4.51 9.70
N GLN A 106 1.51 4.35 9.92
CA GLN A 106 0.97 4.07 11.25
C GLN A 106 1.48 2.73 11.81
N LEU A 107 1.49 1.67 11.01
CA LEU A 107 2.05 0.36 11.39
C LEU A 107 3.56 0.45 11.64
N LEU A 108 4.28 1.21 10.81
CA LEU A 108 5.72 1.44 10.98
C LEU A 108 6.02 2.18 12.29
N HIS A 109 5.20 3.19 12.60
CA HIS A 109 5.30 3.91 13.87
C HIS A 109 4.99 3.00 15.06
N LEU A 110 3.97 2.15 14.97
CA LEU A 110 3.66 1.15 16.00
C LEU A 110 4.83 0.17 16.21
N HIS A 111 5.46 -0.28 15.11
CA HIS A 111 6.65 -1.12 15.17
C HIS A 111 7.80 -0.41 15.90
N ALA A 112 8.11 0.84 15.52
CA ALA A 112 9.12 1.65 16.19
C ALA A 112 8.77 1.90 17.67
N SER A 113 7.48 2.08 18.00
CA SER A 113 7.01 2.20 19.37
C SER A 113 7.24 0.92 20.17
N ASN A 114 6.96 -0.26 19.60
CA ASN A 114 7.24 -1.54 20.26
C ASN A 114 8.72 -1.67 20.59
N VAL A 115 9.61 -1.28 19.67
CA VAL A 115 11.05 -1.24 19.92
C VAL A 115 11.38 -0.26 21.05
N SER A 116 10.79 0.95 21.04
CA SER A 116 11.06 1.98 22.06
C SER A 116 10.66 1.58 23.49
N LEU A 117 9.66 0.70 23.62
CA LEU A 117 9.15 0.20 24.89
C LEU A 117 9.99 -0.96 25.46
N MET A 118 10.89 -1.53 24.67
CA MET A 118 11.76 -2.59 25.15
C MET A 118 12.66 -2.10 26.28
N ASP A 119 12.83 -2.91 27.30
CA ASP A 119 13.83 -2.68 28.33
C ASP A 119 14.56 -3.98 28.71
N TYR A 120 15.82 -3.84 29.11
CA TYR A 120 16.56 -4.95 29.68
C TYR A 120 16.95 -4.62 31.10
N ARG A 121 16.43 -5.39 32.06
CA ARG A 121 16.67 -5.19 33.48
C ARG A 121 17.58 -6.26 34.07
N ASN A 122 18.36 -5.88 35.06
CA ASN A 122 19.15 -6.83 35.85
C ASN A 122 18.28 -7.53 36.91
N ARG A 123 18.87 -8.47 37.67
CA ARG A 123 18.16 -9.19 38.74
C ARG A 123 17.68 -8.30 39.89
N LYS A 124 18.24 -7.09 40.03
CA LYS A 124 17.83 -6.09 41.03
C LYS A 124 16.73 -5.15 40.51
N GLY A 125 16.29 -5.32 39.26
CA GLY A 125 15.29 -4.48 38.60
C GLY A 125 15.84 -3.20 37.97
N GLU A 126 17.15 -2.96 38.03
CA GLU A 126 17.79 -1.80 37.43
C GLU A 126 17.82 -1.95 35.91
N VAL A 127 17.45 -0.88 35.20
CA VAL A 127 17.45 -0.82 33.74
C VAL A 127 18.88 -0.72 33.22
N LEU A 128 19.30 -1.68 32.41
CA LEU A 128 20.62 -1.75 31.80
C LEU A 128 20.61 -1.28 30.33
N SER A 129 19.47 -1.37 29.66
CA SER A 129 19.30 -0.98 28.25
C SER A 129 17.84 -0.64 28.00
N VAL A 130 17.57 0.28 27.07
CA VAL A 130 16.22 0.72 26.69
C VAL A 130 16.13 0.85 25.19
N GLY A 131 14.95 0.61 24.64
CA GLY A 131 14.66 0.86 23.24
C GLY A 131 15.51 -0.01 22.32
N ARG A 132 16.02 0.62 21.26
CA ARG A 132 16.87 -0.03 20.25
C ARG A 132 18.19 -0.58 20.82
N ASP A 133 18.73 0.00 21.90
CA ASP A 133 19.98 -0.48 22.50
C ASP A 133 19.83 -1.90 23.08
N CYS A 134 18.61 -2.34 23.36
CA CYS A 134 18.33 -3.71 23.79
C CYS A 134 18.84 -4.74 22.78
N PHE A 135 18.70 -4.50 21.48
CA PHE A 135 19.23 -5.41 20.45
C PHE A 135 20.75 -5.57 20.52
N ARG A 136 21.49 -4.49 20.82
CA ARG A 136 22.94 -4.57 21.06
C ARG A 136 23.26 -5.43 22.29
N THR A 137 22.42 -5.34 23.33
CA THR A 137 22.58 -6.13 24.55
C THR A 137 22.25 -7.61 24.31
N TYR A 138 21.20 -7.90 23.53
CA TYR A 138 20.85 -9.26 23.13
C TYR A 138 21.95 -9.86 22.25
N TYR A 139 22.47 -9.09 21.29
CA TYR A 139 23.60 -9.50 20.43
C TYR A 139 24.83 -9.90 21.26
N LYS A 140 25.26 -9.08 22.21
CA LYS A 140 26.39 -9.43 23.11
C LYS A 140 26.17 -10.70 23.93
N LYS A 141 24.92 -11.02 24.26
CA LYS A 141 24.59 -12.26 24.97
C LYS A 141 24.60 -13.46 24.03
N PHE A 142 24.17 -13.25 22.79
CA PHE A 142 24.22 -14.24 21.73
C PHE A 142 25.65 -14.56 21.35
N GLU A 143 26.49 -13.55 21.10
CA GLU A 143 27.93 -13.68 20.89
C GLU A 143 28.59 -14.48 22.02
N LYS A 144 28.29 -14.18 23.28
CA LYS A 144 28.79 -14.96 24.42
C LYS A 144 28.33 -16.41 24.44
N ALA A 145 27.17 -16.71 23.88
CA ALA A 145 26.67 -18.08 23.77
C ALA A 145 27.43 -18.82 22.66
N ILE A 146 27.57 -18.19 21.50
CA ILE A 146 28.38 -18.66 20.36
C ILE A 146 29.83 -18.93 20.75
N LEU A 147 30.47 -18.05 21.52
CA LEU A 147 31.84 -18.26 22.00
C LEU A 147 31.97 -19.53 22.86
N ARG A 148 30.93 -19.94 23.60
CA ARG A 148 30.95 -21.21 24.35
C ARG A 148 30.89 -22.41 23.40
N VAL A 149 30.09 -22.31 22.34
CA VAL A 149 30.04 -23.34 21.29
C VAL A 149 31.39 -23.45 20.59
N ARG A 150 31.97 -22.33 20.13
CA ARG A 150 33.33 -22.31 19.53
C ARG A 150 34.36 -22.96 20.44
N LYS A 151 34.34 -22.62 21.74
CA LYS A 151 35.24 -23.22 22.74
C LYS A 151 35.04 -24.73 22.88
N ARG A 152 33.78 -25.20 22.85
CA ARG A 152 33.46 -26.63 22.91
C ARG A 152 33.95 -27.36 21.66
N GLU A 153 33.70 -26.81 20.47
CA GLU A 153 34.13 -27.41 19.20
C GLU A 153 35.66 -27.42 19.06
N PHE A 154 36.34 -26.35 19.46
CA PHE A 154 37.81 -26.31 19.51
C PHE A 154 38.38 -27.44 20.36
N ARG A 155 37.85 -27.64 21.57
CA ARG A 155 38.30 -28.73 22.44
C ARG A 155 38.09 -30.11 21.83
N LYS A 156 36.95 -30.33 21.18
CA LYS A 156 36.67 -31.59 20.48
C LYS A 156 37.66 -31.82 19.34
N LEU A 157 37.91 -30.80 18.52
CA LEU A 157 38.78 -30.89 17.34
C LEU A 157 40.22 -31.26 17.72
N TYR A 158 40.72 -30.72 18.83
CA TYR A 158 42.09 -30.95 19.31
C TYR A 158 42.18 -31.99 20.44
N SER A 159 41.11 -32.73 20.74
CA SER A 159 41.05 -33.70 21.85
C SER A 159 41.52 -33.14 23.20
N LEU A 160 41.21 -31.87 23.49
CA LEU A 160 41.66 -31.18 24.69
C LEU A 160 40.73 -31.44 25.88
N SER A 161 41.32 -31.58 27.06
CA SER A 161 40.58 -31.70 28.31
C SER A 161 39.94 -30.37 28.74
N ASN A 162 38.94 -30.45 29.63
CA ASN A 162 38.15 -29.28 30.04
C ASN A 162 38.92 -28.26 30.91
N ASP A 163 40.00 -28.71 31.56
CA ASP A 163 40.90 -27.94 32.43
C ASP A 163 41.91 -27.09 31.64
N VAL A 164 42.08 -27.33 30.33
CA VAL A 164 42.91 -26.47 29.48
C VAL A 164 42.29 -25.08 29.40
N VAL A 165 43.08 -24.08 29.82
CA VAL A 165 42.75 -22.66 29.68
C VAL A 165 43.09 -22.25 28.26
N LEU A 166 42.06 -21.78 27.54
CA LEU A 166 42.17 -21.32 26.16
C LEU A 166 42.16 -19.80 26.11
N ASN A 167 43.02 -19.22 25.30
CA ASN A 167 42.98 -17.81 24.95
C ASN A 167 41.85 -17.55 23.94
N LEU A 168 41.23 -16.37 23.99
CA LEU A 168 40.08 -16.04 23.13
C LEU A 168 40.41 -16.23 21.64
N SER A 169 41.60 -15.77 21.21
CA SER A 169 42.07 -15.86 19.83
C SER A 169 42.22 -17.30 19.30
N GLU A 170 42.32 -18.31 20.17
CA GLU A 170 42.52 -19.70 19.76
C GLU A 170 41.26 -20.33 19.17
N TYR A 171 40.08 -19.95 19.69
CA TYR A 171 38.81 -20.54 19.28
C TYR A 171 37.88 -19.55 18.57
N GLU A 172 38.21 -18.27 18.55
CA GLU A 172 37.38 -17.25 17.89
C GLU A 172 37.27 -17.47 16.38
N SER A 173 38.28 -18.05 15.74
CA SER A 173 38.30 -18.37 14.30
C SER A 173 37.61 -19.69 13.93
N ILE A 174 37.06 -20.43 14.91
CA ILE A 174 36.36 -21.68 14.63
C ILE A 174 35.02 -21.37 13.96
N GLU A 175 34.87 -21.83 12.72
CA GLU A 175 33.61 -21.83 12.01
C GLU A 175 32.60 -22.76 12.69
N ILE A 176 31.37 -22.27 12.83
CA ILE A 176 30.27 -23.04 13.41
C ILE A 176 29.20 -23.24 12.33
N ALA A 177 28.60 -24.42 12.34
CA ALA A 177 27.46 -24.76 11.49
C ALA A 177 26.24 -23.87 11.82
N LEU A 178 25.40 -23.60 10.82
CA LEU A 178 24.22 -22.78 11.03
C LEU A 178 23.26 -23.41 12.06
N GLU A 179 23.12 -24.73 12.07
CA GLU A 179 22.25 -25.43 13.03
C GLU A 179 22.64 -25.14 14.49
N ASP A 180 23.92 -25.25 14.84
CA ASP A 180 24.41 -24.94 16.20
C ASP A 180 24.19 -23.47 16.57
N VAL A 181 24.31 -22.56 15.59
CA VAL A 181 24.04 -21.13 15.79
C VAL A 181 22.55 -20.88 16.02
N LEU A 182 21.68 -21.59 15.30
CA LEU A 182 20.22 -21.50 15.46
C LEU A 182 19.74 -22.08 16.79
N ASP A 183 20.38 -23.13 17.30
CA ASP A 183 20.11 -23.67 18.65
C ASP A 183 20.39 -22.62 19.73
N GLU A 184 21.56 -21.97 19.68
CA GLU A 184 21.91 -20.90 20.62
C GLU A 184 21.02 -19.66 20.42
N PHE A 185 20.66 -19.34 19.18
CA PHE A 185 19.72 -18.25 18.89
C PHE A 185 18.36 -18.54 19.53
N THR A 186 17.86 -19.77 19.45
CA THR A 186 16.58 -20.18 20.06
C THR A 186 16.61 -20.01 21.58
N PHE A 187 17.73 -20.33 22.23
CA PHE A 187 17.91 -20.08 23.66
C PHE A 187 17.88 -18.58 23.99
N VAL A 188 18.55 -17.74 23.20
CA VAL A 188 18.54 -16.27 23.37
C VAL A 188 17.14 -15.70 23.10
N TYR A 189 16.48 -16.15 22.05
CA TYR A 189 15.13 -15.75 21.68
C TYR A 189 14.15 -16.01 22.84
N THR A 190 14.14 -17.25 23.34
CA THR A 190 13.26 -17.67 24.44
C THR A 190 13.49 -16.82 25.69
N LYS A 191 14.73 -16.40 25.95
CA LYS A 191 15.08 -15.53 27.07
C LYS A 191 14.54 -14.11 26.94
N PHE A 192 14.42 -13.58 25.72
CA PHE A 192 13.96 -12.23 25.43
C PHE A 192 12.60 -12.21 24.73
N GLN A 193 11.84 -13.30 24.89
CA GLN A 193 10.61 -13.53 24.15
C GLN A 193 9.57 -12.44 24.40
N SER A 194 9.47 -11.92 25.63
CA SER A 194 8.51 -10.86 25.98
C SER A 194 8.64 -9.62 25.09
N ASP A 195 9.85 -9.31 24.66
CA ASP A 195 10.17 -8.14 23.84
C ASP A 195 10.17 -8.51 22.36
N LEU A 196 10.80 -9.64 22.03
CA LEU A 196 10.99 -10.09 20.65
C LEU A 196 9.67 -10.54 19.98
N ASP A 197 8.75 -11.17 20.70
CA ASP A 197 7.48 -11.63 20.13
C ASP A 197 6.64 -10.46 19.56
N PRO A 198 6.33 -9.38 20.32
CA PRO A 198 5.65 -8.21 19.77
C PRO A 198 6.39 -7.55 18.61
N TYR A 199 7.73 -7.51 18.67
CA TYR A 199 8.57 -6.98 17.61
C TYR A 199 8.38 -7.73 16.30
N TYR A 200 8.55 -9.06 16.30
CA TYR A 200 8.40 -9.87 15.09
C TYR A 200 6.96 -9.89 14.57
N ARG A 201 5.95 -9.97 15.46
CA ARG A 201 4.53 -9.92 15.04
C ARG A 201 4.19 -8.59 14.36
N SER A 202 4.65 -7.46 14.91
CA SER A 202 4.41 -6.16 14.28
C SER A 202 5.10 -6.03 12.92
N MET A 203 6.32 -6.56 12.79
CA MET A 203 7.03 -6.65 11.51
C MET A 203 6.29 -7.55 10.51
N GLU A 204 5.82 -8.72 10.94
CA GLU A 204 5.00 -9.64 10.14
C GLU A 204 3.73 -8.97 9.63
N HIS A 205 3.02 -8.23 10.49
CA HIS A 205 1.82 -7.51 10.09
C HIS A 205 2.11 -6.42 9.07
N LEU A 206 3.19 -5.66 9.24
CA LEU A 206 3.57 -4.60 8.30
C LEU A 206 3.97 -5.18 6.93
N ILE A 207 4.74 -6.27 6.93
CA ILE A 207 5.14 -6.96 5.71
C ILE A 207 3.95 -7.61 5.02
N GLY A 208 3.09 -8.30 5.79
CA GLY A 208 1.88 -8.94 5.32
C GLY A 208 0.90 -7.92 4.72
N TYR A 209 0.69 -6.79 5.40
CA TYR A 209 -0.15 -5.70 4.93
C TYR A 209 0.33 -5.13 3.58
N THR A 210 1.64 -4.93 3.44
CA THR A 210 2.25 -4.44 2.19
C THR A 210 2.13 -5.46 1.06
N HIS A 211 2.45 -6.73 1.35
CA HIS A 211 2.39 -7.80 0.36
C HIS A 211 0.98 -8.04 -0.18
N GLN A 212 -0.04 -8.04 0.69
CA GLN A 212 -1.45 -8.28 0.37
C GLN A 212 -2.15 -7.08 -0.29
N SER A 213 -1.49 -5.94 -0.42
CA SER A 213 -2.06 -4.75 -1.05
C SER A 213 -2.24 -4.91 -2.56
N GLU A 214 -3.16 -4.13 -3.13
CA GLU A 214 -3.41 -4.02 -4.56
C GLU A 214 -2.41 -3.09 -5.28
N LEU A 215 -1.35 -2.68 -4.57
CA LEU A 215 -0.28 -1.86 -5.13
C LEU A 215 0.48 -2.61 -6.23
N GLN A 216 1.11 -1.84 -7.12
CA GLN A 216 2.06 -2.41 -8.08
C GLN A 216 3.30 -2.92 -7.34
N GLU A 217 3.93 -3.98 -7.84
CA GLU A 217 5.10 -4.59 -7.17
C GLU A 217 6.24 -3.58 -6.94
N LYS A 218 6.49 -2.67 -7.88
CA LYS A 218 7.47 -1.59 -7.71
C LYS A 218 7.17 -0.71 -6.48
N GLN A 219 5.90 -0.37 -6.25
CA GLN A 219 5.51 0.43 -5.08
C GLN A 219 5.69 -0.38 -3.80
N LYS A 220 5.38 -1.68 -3.81
CA LYS A 220 5.60 -2.56 -2.66
C LYS A 220 7.09 -2.60 -2.30
N GLU A 221 7.97 -2.74 -3.29
CA GLU A 221 9.43 -2.70 -3.11
C GLU A 221 9.88 -1.40 -2.41
N GLU A 222 9.38 -0.24 -2.85
CA GLU A 222 9.68 1.06 -2.23
C GLU A 222 9.30 1.07 -0.73
N PHE A 223 8.14 0.51 -0.35
CA PHE A 223 7.74 0.41 1.07
C PHE A 223 8.61 -0.58 1.87
N PHE A 224 9.07 -1.67 1.26
CA PHE A 224 10.01 -2.60 1.92
C PHE A 224 11.40 -1.98 2.12
N GLU A 225 11.86 -1.13 1.19
CA GLU A 225 13.09 -0.35 1.37
C GLU A 225 12.96 0.63 2.54
N ILE A 226 11.81 1.31 2.66
CA ILE A 226 11.53 2.19 3.81
C ILE A 226 11.58 1.42 5.12
N LEU A 227 10.90 0.26 5.20
CA LEU A 227 10.93 -0.59 6.39
C LEU A 227 12.36 -0.98 6.75
N ARG A 228 13.13 -1.45 5.77
CA ARG A 228 14.50 -1.91 5.97
C ARG A 228 15.41 -0.79 6.48
N ALA A 229 15.28 0.41 5.93
CA ALA A 229 16.03 1.58 6.36
C ALA A 229 15.76 1.97 7.83
N GLN A 230 14.67 1.51 8.43
CA GLN A 230 14.39 1.73 9.85
C GLN A 230 15.07 0.72 10.78
N LEU A 231 15.56 -0.41 10.28
CA LEU A 231 16.16 -1.46 11.10
C LEU A 231 17.64 -1.18 11.36
N SER A 232 18.07 -1.28 12.62
CA SER A 232 19.49 -1.22 12.96
C SER A 232 20.25 -2.49 12.55
N THR A 233 21.57 -2.40 12.51
CA THR A 233 22.45 -3.55 12.22
C THR A 233 22.14 -4.76 13.11
N TYR A 234 21.99 -4.56 14.42
CA TYR A 234 21.67 -5.66 15.34
C TYR A 234 20.25 -6.20 15.16
N GLU A 235 19.28 -5.34 14.80
CA GLU A 235 17.93 -5.78 14.44
C GLU A 235 17.96 -6.67 13.20
N LEU A 236 18.72 -6.28 12.17
CA LEU A 236 18.86 -7.04 10.93
C LEU A 236 19.49 -8.42 11.17
N VAL A 237 20.51 -8.54 12.04
CA VAL A 237 21.09 -9.83 12.45
C VAL A 237 20.03 -10.72 13.11
N PHE A 238 19.23 -10.15 14.02
CA PHE A 238 18.18 -10.90 14.70
C PHE A 238 17.08 -11.37 13.73
N VAL A 239 16.65 -10.50 12.82
CA VAL A 239 15.71 -10.85 11.75
C VAL A 239 16.28 -11.95 10.85
N TYR A 240 17.56 -11.89 10.50
CA TYR A 240 18.24 -12.91 9.70
C TYR A 240 18.14 -14.29 10.35
N TYR A 241 18.51 -14.43 11.63
CA TYR A 241 18.44 -15.72 12.32
C TYR A 241 17.00 -16.18 12.54
N PHE A 242 16.08 -15.26 12.83
CA PHE A 242 14.66 -15.60 12.98
C PHE A 242 14.04 -16.15 11.69
N ILE A 243 14.39 -15.57 10.52
CA ILE A 243 13.96 -16.09 9.21
C ILE A 243 14.46 -17.50 8.95
N HIS A 244 15.70 -17.80 9.35
CA HIS A 244 16.34 -19.11 9.19
C HIS A 244 15.79 -20.16 10.15
N LEU A 245 15.35 -19.75 11.34
CA LEU A 245 14.69 -20.64 12.29
C LEU A 245 13.37 -21.22 11.74
N GLY A 246 12.71 -20.52 10.80
CA GLY A 246 11.97 -21.16 9.72
C GLY A 246 10.77 -22.07 10.05
N GLY A 247 10.23 -22.10 11.28
CA GLY A 247 9.02 -22.92 11.52
C GLY A 247 8.51 -23.10 12.94
N GLU A 248 9.32 -22.92 13.98
CA GLU A 248 8.91 -23.16 15.37
C GLU A 248 8.16 -21.98 16.02
N PHE A 249 8.39 -20.75 15.54
CA PHE A 249 7.80 -19.52 16.09
C PHE A 249 7.20 -18.69 14.97
N SER A 250 5.90 -18.86 14.63
CA SER A 250 5.03 -18.09 13.69
C SER A 250 5.59 -17.56 12.33
N GLY A 251 6.88 -17.71 12.04
CA GLY A 251 7.67 -16.96 11.07
C GLY A 251 7.67 -17.54 9.68
N ARG A 252 6.78 -18.49 9.38
CA ARG A 252 6.72 -19.08 8.02
C ARG A 252 6.30 -18.04 6.98
N GLN A 253 5.43 -17.10 7.37
CA GLN A 253 5.06 -16.00 6.48
C GLN A 253 6.18 -14.97 6.39
N LEU A 254 6.78 -14.57 7.51
CA LEU A 254 7.92 -13.65 7.52
C LEU A 254 9.09 -14.19 6.68
N SER A 255 9.43 -15.46 6.85
CA SER A 255 10.56 -16.08 6.16
C SER A 255 10.35 -16.10 4.65
N LYS A 256 9.13 -16.40 4.17
CA LYS A 256 8.84 -16.35 2.72
C LYS A 256 8.88 -14.93 2.17
N LEU A 257 8.27 -13.97 2.87
CA LEU A 257 8.14 -12.60 2.39
C LEU A 257 9.45 -11.80 2.52
N ALA A 258 10.19 -12.00 3.60
CA ALA A 258 11.49 -11.37 3.79
C ALA A 258 12.51 -11.83 2.73
N LYS A 259 12.40 -13.08 2.27
CA LYS A 259 13.15 -13.60 1.13
C LYS A 259 12.72 -12.93 -0.18
N SER A 260 11.42 -12.88 -0.48
CA SER A 260 10.94 -12.31 -1.75
C SER A 260 11.27 -10.82 -1.89
N TYR A 261 11.35 -10.08 -0.78
CA TYR A 261 11.61 -8.64 -0.77
C TYR A 261 13.02 -8.28 -0.27
N ASN A 262 13.94 -9.24 -0.20
CA ASN A 262 15.35 -9.04 0.18
C ASN A 262 15.54 -8.22 1.47
N LEU A 263 14.71 -8.45 2.49
CA LEU A 263 14.63 -7.59 3.69
C LEU A 263 15.95 -7.49 4.45
N VAL A 264 16.75 -8.56 4.44
CA VAL A 264 18.02 -8.66 5.17
C VAL A 264 19.24 -8.52 4.26
N ARG A 265 19.07 -7.92 3.06
CA ARG A 265 20.17 -7.71 2.11
C ARG A 265 21.35 -6.93 2.69
N ASP A 266 21.07 -6.02 3.61
CA ASP A 266 22.06 -5.08 4.13
C ASP A 266 22.68 -5.55 5.46
N VAL A 267 22.52 -6.84 5.83
CA VAL A 267 23.25 -7.45 6.94
C VAL A 267 24.73 -7.62 6.55
N ASP A 268 25.63 -7.09 7.38
CA ASP A 268 27.06 -7.33 7.20
C ASP A 268 27.42 -8.77 7.63
N GLU A 269 28.15 -9.48 6.78
CA GLU A 269 28.64 -10.83 7.07
C GLU A 269 29.53 -10.85 8.32
N VAL A 270 30.22 -9.76 8.62
CA VAL A 270 31.09 -9.64 9.80
C VAL A 270 30.29 -9.75 11.09
N ASP A 271 29.02 -9.37 11.09
CA ASP A 271 28.16 -9.43 12.27
C ASP A 271 27.48 -10.80 12.45
N LEU A 272 27.59 -11.70 11.46
CA LEU A 272 27.04 -13.06 11.49
C LEU A 272 28.02 -14.07 12.13
N PHE A 273 27.47 -15.02 12.87
CA PHE A 273 28.22 -16.00 13.66
C PHE A 273 28.51 -17.33 12.95
N HIS A 274 27.82 -17.65 11.83
CA HIS A 274 28.01 -18.89 11.09
C HIS A 274 29.12 -18.75 10.04
N GLY A 275 29.82 -19.85 9.74
CA GLY A 275 30.93 -19.86 8.77
C GLY A 275 30.48 -19.83 7.30
N ASP A 276 29.26 -20.27 7.00
CA ASP A 276 28.84 -20.43 5.60
C ASP A 276 28.40 -19.12 4.95
N LYS A 277 29.28 -18.56 4.11
CA LYS A 277 29.03 -17.34 3.32
C LYS A 277 28.11 -17.56 2.11
N ARG A 278 27.73 -18.81 1.80
CA ARG A 278 26.83 -19.14 0.68
C ARG A 278 25.36 -19.10 1.05
N ILE A 279 25.05 -19.01 2.34
CA ILE A 279 23.68 -18.82 2.83
C ILE A 279 23.35 -17.33 2.67
N ARG A 280 23.18 -16.90 1.43
CA ARG A 280 22.74 -15.55 1.06
C ARG A 280 21.30 -15.59 0.56
N PHE A 281 20.61 -14.47 0.73
CA PHE A 281 19.34 -14.15 0.07
C PHE A 281 19.62 -13.45 -1.26
#